data_AF-A0A9E2YEI1-F1
#
_entry.id   AF-A0A9E2YEI1-F1
#
_cell.length_a   1.000
_cell.length_b   1.000
_cell.length_c   1.000
_cell.angle_alpha   90.00
_cell.angle_beta   90.00
_cell.angle_gamma   90.00
#
_symmetry.space_group_name_H-M   'P 1'
#
loop_
_entity.id
_entity.type
_entity.pdbx_description
1 polymer ?
#
loop_
_entity_poly.entity_id
_entity_poly.type
_entity_poly.pdbx_seq_one_letter_code
_entity_poly.pdbx_strand_id
1 'polypeptide(L)' 'RCEEFPIWLHTYNHHRGHTALGGQPPATRVPNLSGQYN' A
#
# COMPACT_ATOMS: atom_id res chain seq x y z
N ARG A 1 4.33 -8.43 19.40
CA ARG A 1 5.04 -7.34 18.69
C ARG A 1 5.36 -7.68 17.22
N CYS A 2 5.75 -8.91 16.85
CA CYS A 2 5.91 -9.28 15.43
C CYS A 2 4.58 -9.34 14.64
N GLU A 3 3.46 -9.60 15.33
CA GLU A 3 2.13 -9.77 14.75
C GLU A 3 1.49 -8.45 14.30
N GLU A 4 1.96 -7.32 14.83
CA GLU A 4 1.47 -5.98 14.47
C GLU A 4 2.10 -5.45 13.19
N PHE A 5 3.28 -5.95 12.83
CA PHE A 5 4.00 -5.50 11.66
C PHE A 5 3.24 -5.76 10.34
N PRO A 6 2.64 -6.96 10.12
CA PRO A 6 1.77 -7.19 8.96
C PRO A 6 0.57 -6.24 8.90
N ILE A 7 -0.06 -5.93 10.04
CA ILE A 7 -1.24 -5.06 10.12
C ILE A 7 -0.86 -3.62 9.77
N TRP A 8 0.25 -3.14 10.36
CA TRP A 8 0.79 -1.82 10.06
C TRP A 8 1.19 -1.69 8.58
N LEU A 9 1.86 -2.70 8.03
CA LEU A 9 2.29 -2.72 6.63
C LEU A 9 1.09 -2.67 5.68
N HIS A 10 0.03 -3.43 5.94
CA HIS A 10 -1.20 -3.41 5.15
C HIS A 10 -1.85 -2.02 5.18
N THR A 11 -1.97 -1.43 6.38
CA THR A 11 -2.57 -0.11 6.56
C THR A 11 -1.78 0.98 5.84
N TYR A 12 -0.46 0.93 5.93
CA TYR A 12 0.42 1.89 5.26
C TYR A 12 0.29 1.77 3.73
N ASN A 13 0.39 0.57 3.18
CA ASN A 13 0.40 0.36 1.73
C ASN A 13 -0.96 0.59 1.06
N HIS A 14 -2.07 0.32 1.74
CA HIS A 14 -3.40 0.31 1.13
C HIS A 14 -4.35 1.41 1.60
N HIS A 15 -4.12 2.00 2.77
CA HIS A 15 -5.08 2.94 3.37
C HIS A 15 -4.50 4.31 3.68
N ARG A 16 -3.18 4.43 3.84
CA ARG A 16 -2.56 5.71 4.19
C ARG A 16 -2.24 6.55 2.96
N GLY A 17 -2.97 7.64 2.75
CA GLY A 17 -2.68 8.61 1.71
C GLY A 17 -1.39 9.40 1.94
N HIS A 18 -0.67 9.73 0.85
CA HIS A 18 0.52 10.58 0.86
C HIS A 18 0.35 11.81 -0.02
N THR A 19 0.78 12.99 0.46
CA THR A 19 0.71 14.26 -0.29
C THR A 19 1.45 14.19 -1.62
N ALA A 20 2.62 13.56 -1.65
CA ALA A 20 3.40 13.35 -2.87
C ALA A 20 2.71 12.44 -3.91
N LEU A 21 1.67 11.71 -3.50
CA LEU A 21 0.84 10.84 -4.33
C LEU A 21 -0.55 11.44 -4.59
N GLY A 22 -0.76 12.74 -4.31
CA GLY A 22 -2.07 13.37 -4.44
C GLY A 22 -3.12 12.80 -3.49
N GLY A 23 -2.71 12.35 -2.31
CA GLY A 23 -3.60 11.75 -1.30
C GLY A 23 -3.83 10.25 -1.46
N GLN A 24 -3.20 9.61 -2.45
CA GLN A 24 -3.34 8.17 -2.68
C GLN A 24 -2.33 7.36 -1.84
N PRO A 25 -2.65 6.10 -1.53
CA PRO A 25 -1.74 5.22 -0.80
C PRO A 25 -0.63 4.65 -1.71
N PRO A 26 0.48 4.15 -1.14
CA PRO A 26 1.62 3.66 -1.91
C PRO A 26 1.28 2.61 -2.98
N ALA A 27 0.32 1.72 -2.70
CA ALA A 27 -0.07 0.65 -3.63
C ALA A 27 -0.63 1.16 -4.97
N THR A 28 -1.17 2.39 -5.06
CA THR A 28 -1.70 2.92 -6.33
C THR A 28 -0.62 3.19 -7.37
N ARG A 29 0.65 3.27 -6.96
CA ARG A 29 1.80 3.49 -7.85
C ARG A 29 2.27 2.22 -8.55
N VAL A 30 1.86 1.06 -8.07
CA VAL A 30 2.29 -0.25 -8.59
C VAL A 30 1.09 -0.91 -9.26
N PRO A 31 0.87 -0.72 -10.57
CA PRO A 31 -0.28 -1.30 -11.27
C PRO A 31 -0.29 -2.84 -11.24
N ASN A 32 0.86 -3.47 -10.99
CA ASN A 32 1.02 -4.93 -11.05
C ASN A 32 1.13 -5.60 -9.67
N LEU A 33 0.70 -4.94 -8.59
CA LEU A 33 0.88 -5.45 -7.23
C LEU A 33 0.10 -6.76 -6.96
N SER A 34 -0.99 -7.01 -7.70
CA SER A 34 -1.82 -8.22 -7.59
C SER A 34 -1.49 -9.32 -8.60
N GLY A 35 -0.33 -9.26 -9.28
CA GLY A 35 0.01 -10.28 -10.27
C GLY A 35 -0.88 -10.27 -11.51
N GLN A 36 -1.43 -9.11 -11.88
CA GLN A 36 -2.10 -8.91 -13.17
C GLN A 36 -1.04 -8.86 -14.28
N TYR A 37 -0.51 -10.01 -14.65
CA TYR A 37 0.11 -10.21 -15.96
C TYR A 37 -1.00 -10.62 -16.93
N ASN A 38 -1.08 -9.96 -18.09
CA ASN A 38 -1.98 -10.37 -19.19
C ASN A 38 -1.59 -11.75 -19.72
#